data_AF-A0A972K011-F1
#
_entry.id   AF-A0A972K011-F1
#
_cell.length_a   1.000
_cell.length_b   1.000
_cell.length_c   1.000
_cell.angle_alpha   90.00
_cell.angle_beta   90.00
_cell.angle_gamma   90.00
#
_symmetry.space_group_name_H-M   'P 1'
#
loop_
_entity.id
_entity.type
_entity.pdbx_description
1 polymer ?
#
loop_
_entity_poly.entity_id
_entity_poly.type
_entity_poly.pdbx_seq_one_letter_code
_entity_poly.pdbx_strand_id
1 'polypeptide(L)' 'MGNLSKENIELQLHMERMQNQLYKLVEQKGSFLAPEVIELSQEIDSLVITMQRMLIKYTNI' A
#
# COMPACT_ATOMS: atom_id res chain seq x y z
N MET A 1 -10.72 3.51 -22.65
CA MET A 1 -10.54 2.54 -21.54
C MET A 1 -9.06 2.13 -21.30
N GLY A 2 -8.05 2.94 -21.67
CA GLY A 2 -6.63 2.52 -21.62
C GLY A 2 -5.77 3.05 -20.45
N ASN A 3 -6.24 4.04 -19.69
CA ASN A 3 -5.45 4.67 -18.60
C ASN A 3 -5.76 4.09 -17.20
N LEU A 4 -7.03 3.79 -16.91
CA LEU A 4 -7.46 3.25 -15.61
C LEU A 4 -6.83 1.88 -15.28
N SER A 5 -6.53 1.06 -16.29
CA SER A 5 -5.91 -0.25 -16.05
C SER A 5 -4.43 -0.15 -15.71
N LYS A 6 -3.70 0.80 -16.32
CA LYS A 6 -2.27 0.99 -16.04
C LYS A 6 -2.02 1.58 -14.66
N GLU A 7 -2.79 2.61 -14.28
CA GLU A 7 -2.72 3.19 -12.93
C GLU A 7 -3.02 2.15 -11.84
N ASN A 8 -4.03 1.29 -12.06
CA ASN A 8 -4.34 0.21 -11.13
C ASN A 8 -3.22 -0.84 -11.03
N ILE A 9 -2.58 -1.20 -12.15
CA ILE A 9 -1.44 -2.14 -12.16
C ILE A 9 -0.24 -1.54 -11.43
N GLU A 10 0.06 -0.25 -11.66
CA GLU A 10 1.17 0.44 -10.99
C GLU A 10 0.94 0.54 -9.47
N LEU A 11 -0.29 0.84 -9.05
CA LEU A 11 -0.69 0.84 -7.65
C LEU A 11 -0.57 -0.55 -7.01
N GLN A 12 -1.01 -1.60 -7.71
CA GLN A 12 -0.87 -2.97 -7.22
C GLN A 12 0.59 -3.36 -7.06
N LEU A 13 1.44 -3.09 -8.05
CA LEU A 13 2.89 -3.34 -7.97
C LEU A 13 3.58 -2.52 -6.88
N HIS A 14 3.09 -1.32 -6.60
CA HIS A 14 3.60 -0.51 -5.50
C HIS A 14 3.23 -1.12 -4.14
N MET A 15 1.96 -1.55 -3.97
CA MET A 15 1.49 -2.25 -2.77
C MET A 15 2.27 -3.53 -2.50
N GLU A 16 2.48 -4.36 -3.52
CA GLU A 16 3.25 -5.61 -3.40
C GLU A 16 4.70 -5.33 -2.98
N ARG A 17 5.31 -4.25 -3.47
CA ARG A 17 6.66 -3.84 -3.05
C ARG A 17 6.69 -3.42 -1.60
N MET A 18 5.76 -2.58 -1.16
CA MET A 18 5.69 -2.12 0.23
C MET A 18 5.43 -3.26 1.21
N GLN A 19 4.55 -4.21 0.87
CA GLN A 19 4.34 -5.41 1.69
C GLN A 19 5.61 -6.25 1.82
N ASN A 20 6.33 -6.49 0.72
CA ASN A 20 7.60 -7.20 0.76
C ASN A 20 8.66 -6.48 1.60
N GLN A 21 8.69 -5.14 1.54
CA GLN A 21 9.57 -4.34 2.40
C GLN A 21 9.19 -4.50 3.87
N LEU A 22 7.90 -4.50 4.20
CA LEU A 22 7.42 -4.68 5.56
C LEU A 22 7.82 -6.03 6.14
N TYR A 23 7.63 -7.12 5.40
CA TYR A 23 8.05 -8.46 5.83
C TYR A 23 9.55 -8.52 6.13
N LYS A 24 10.38 -8.04 5.19
CA LYS A 24 11.83 -8.01 5.38
C LYS A 24 12.23 -7.15 6.57
N LEU A 25 11.56 -6.02 6.78
CA LEU A 25 11.87 -5.12 7.87
C LEU A 25 11.51 -5.73 9.23
N VAL A 26 10.38 -6.43 9.33
CA VAL A 26 10.01 -7.19 10.53
C VAL A 26 11.01 -8.30 10.81
N GLU A 27 11.42 -9.06 9.79
CA GLU A 27 12.45 -10.11 9.94
C GLU A 27 13.78 -9.52 10.43
N GLN A 28 14.20 -8.36 9.88
CA GLN A 28 15.44 -7.70 10.26
C GLN A 28 15.40 -7.11 11.67
N LYS A 29 14.26 -6.53 12.07
CA LYS A 29 14.11 -5.88 13.38
C LYS A 29 13.71 -6.84 14.49
N GLY A 30 13.14 -7.99 14.14
CA GLY A 30 12.59 -8.97 15.09
C GLY A 30 11.39 -8.44 15.88
N SER A 31 10.78 -7.33 15.45
CA SER A 31 9.70 -6.67 16.19
C SER A 31 8.78 -5.90 15.25
N PHE A 32 7.47 -6.11 15.40
CA PHE A 32 6.44 -5.30 14.75
C PHE A 32 6.33 -3.88 15.34
N LEU A 33 6.91 -3.65 16.50
CA LEU A 33 6.86 -2.37 17.21
C LEU A 33 8.12 -1.52 16.97
N ALA A 34 9.04 -1.98 16.12
CA ALA A 34 10.17 -1.15 15.72
C ALA A 34 9.62 0.11 15.02
N PRO A 35 10.12 1.32 15.36
CA PRO A 35 9.62 2.56 14.80
C PRO A 35 9.53 2.55 13.27
N GLU A 36 10.53 1.98 12.60
CA GLU A 36 10.59 1.91 11.14
C GLU A 36 9.53 0.96 10.55
N VAL A 37 9.17 -0.10 11.29
CA VAL A 37 8.07 -1.01 10.91
C VAL A 37 6.73 -0.33 11.06
N ILE A 38 6.55 0.46 12.13
CA ILE A 38 5.33 1.25 12.36
C ILE A 38 5.16 2.29 11.26
N GLU A 39 6.22 3.05 10.95
CA GLU A 39 6.19 4.08 9.89
C GLU A 39 5.79 3.47 8.54
N LEU A 40 6.45 2.39 8.12
CA LEU A 40 6.11 1.73 6.86
C LEU A 40 4.68 1.17 6.87
N SER A 41 4.20 0.65 8.01
CA SER A 41 2.81 0.18 8.13
C SER A 41 1.80 1.33 7.96
N GLN A 42 2.09 2.50 8.53
CA GLN A 42 1.24 3.68 8.40
C GLN A 42 1.21 4.23 6.96
N GLU A 43 2.32 4.14 6.23
CA GLU A 43 2.36 4.49 4.81
C GLU A 43 1.48 3.55 3.98
N ILE A 44 1.54 2.24 4.25
CA ILE A 44 0.69 1.24 3.59
C ILE A 44 -0.80 1.54 3.87
N ASP A 45 -1.16 1.80 5.13
CA ASP A 45 -2.53 2.13 5.52
C ASP A 45 -3.05 3.38 4.78
N SER A 46 -2.20 4.42 4.68
CA SER A 46 -2.52 5.66 3.97
C SER A 46 -2.79 5.43 2.47
N LEU A 47 -2.00 4.56 1.85
CA LEU A 47 -2.17 4.17 0.45
C LEU A 47 -3.47 3.37 0.26
N VAL A 48 -3.77 2.42 1.13
CA VAL A 48 -5.02 1.62 1.08
C VAL A 48 -6.24 2.54 1.19
N ILE A 49 -6.25 3.48 2.13
CA ILE A 49 -7.35 4.45 2.29
C ILE A 49 -7.52 5.29 1.02
N THR A 50 -6.41 5.71 0.41
CA THR A 50 -6.43 6.49 -0.84
C THR A 50 -7.05 5.69 -1.98
N MET A 51 -6.64 4.42 -2.14
CA MET A 51 -7.21 3.51 -3.14
C MET A 51 -8.70 3.26 -2.92
N GLN A 52 -9.12 3.01 -1.69
CA GLN A 52 -10.53 2.82 -1.33
C GLN A 52 -11.37 4.06 -1.66
N ARG A 53 -10.87 5.26 -1.34
CA ARG A 53 -11.56 6.52 -1.67
C ARG A 53 -11.71 6.71 -3.18
N MET A 54 -10.70 6.35 -3.97
CA MET A 54 -10.80 6.38 -5.43
C MET A 54 -11.89 5.43 -5.92
N LEU A 55 -11.89 4.17 -5.45
CA LEU A 55 -12.90 3.18 -5.84
C LEU A 55 -14.33 3.64 -5.49
N ILE A 56 -14.56 4.13 -4.28
CA ILE A 56 -15.87 4.66 -3.85
C ILE A 56 -16.32 5.80 -4.77
N LYS A 57 -15.41 6.73 -5.12
CA LYS A 57 -15.71 7.84 -6.03
C LYS A 57 -16.11 7.35 -7.43
N TYR A 58 -15.55 6.25 -7.90
CA TYR A 58 -15.92 5.66 -9.20
C TYR A 58 -17.18 4.79 -9.17
N THR A 59 -17.63 4.33 -7.99
CA THR A 59 -18.82 3.48 -7.87
C THR A 59 -20.12 4.28 -7.65
N ASN A 60 -20.01 5.54 -7.22
CA ASN A 60 -21.14 6.45 -6.96
C ASN A 60 -21.42 7.42 -8.13
N ILE A 61 -21.06 7.06 -9.36
CA ILE A 61 -21.38 7.82 -10.59
C ILE A 61 -22.26 6.95 -11.50
#